data_AF-A0A643LK46-F1
#
_entry.id   AF-A0A643LK46-F1
#
_cell.length_a   1.000
_cell.length_b   1.000
_cell.length_c   1.000
_cell.angle_alpha   90.00
_cell.angle_beta   90.00
_cell.angle_gamma   90.00
#
_symmetry.space_group_name_H-M   'P 1'
#
loop_
_entity.id
_entity.type
_entity.pdbx_description
1 polymer ?
#
loop_
_entity_poly.entity_id
_entity_poly.type
_entity_poly.pdbx_seq_one_letter_code
_entity_poly.pdbx_strand_id
1 'polypeptide(L)'
;MANEMNNLVVRLSLDNVNFRQGIANSGRAVRTLQNELKSVSTGMGGFANASQQTQAKMNTLSRLIEAQKEKVRALRQAYDQNKAKLGENDAATQRYASQVNKAVADLNRFENELKQVNRQAEQKGMDKLNNSLKSLQAEFQSITTGMGGFSNATEQTRAKVDVLSRMVDKQKEKIRELQQAYNRAKTEEGEASQSAQRYAEQIHRATGELNRFENELRQSNHELEQQGNRLLNFGNRMETLGNHLQNAGMQIGMVFGGMTYAIGRGLKSAVEESMNFEQQMANVKAVSGSTGEEMKKLSELAVNMGETTKYSSVQAGQGIEELIKAGVSLTDIINGGLEGALNLATAGELELGEAAEIASTALNAFKADHLSVADAANILSGAANASATDVRELKYGLAASSAVAAGAGMTFKDTATTLAVFAQNGLKGSDAGTSLKTMLMRLNPTTKEAYNQMKDLGLITYNAQAGFDFLVKNGVTPASRSVGDIETALEGYVMKTEGAKKWNKKCETTFRELATSSAFLSSKFYDQQGHIQSLENISGTLHESMKDLTDQQRSMAL
;
A
#
# COMPACT_ATOMS: atom_id res chain seq x y z
N MET A 1 -28.86 -36.18 51.34
CA MET A 1 -27.69 -36.09 52.26
C MET A 1 -26.59 -37.13 51.98
N ALA A 2 -26.80 -38.45 52.09
CA ALA A 2 -25.71 -39.44 51.87
C ALA A 2 -25.16 -39.49 50.42
N ASN A 3 -26.03 -39.38 49.41
CA ASN A 3 -25.61 -39.38 47.99
C ASN A 3 -24.93 -38.08 47.54
N GLU A 4 -25.25 -36.93 48.14
CA GLU A 4 -24.61 -35.65 47.81
C GLU A 4 -23.21 -35.54 48.42
N MET A 5 -23.01 -36.05 49.64
CA MET A 5 -21.68 -36.08 50.25
C MET A 5 -20.72 -37.02 49.50
N ASN A 6 -21.19 -38.18 49.05
CA ASN A 6 -20.36 -39.09 48.25
C ASN A 6 -19.96 -38.47 46.89
N ASN A 7 -20.88 -37.76 46.23
CA ASN A 7 -20.58 -37.10 44.96
C ASN A 7 -19.62 -35.91 45.13
N LEU A 8 -19.70 -35.20 46.27
CA LEU A 8 -18.77 -34.12 46.60
C LEU A 8 -17.36 -34.65 46.88
N VAL A 9 -17.25 -35.73 47.67
CA VAL A 9 -15.96 -36.38 48.01
C VAL A 9 -15.30 -36.96 46.75
N VAL A 10 -16.07 -37.55 45.83
CA VAL A 10 -15.55 -38.08 44.56
C VAL A 10 -15.08 -36.96 43.62
N ARG A 11 -15.83 -35.86 43.48
CA ARG A 11 -15.37 -34.67 42.70
C ARG A 11 -14.13 -34.03 43.30
N LEU A 12 -14.08 -33.85 44.62
CA LEU A 12 -12.92 -33.32 45.34
C LEU A 12 -11.66 -34.20 45.21
N SER A 13 -11.83 -35.52 45.14
CA SER A 13 -10.74 -36.47 44.91
C SER A 13 -10.24 -36.42 43.46
N LEU A 14 -11.14 -36.30 42.48
CA LEU A 14 -10.80 -36.18 41.05
C LEU A 14 -10.04 -34.88 40.74
N ASP A 15 -10.46 -33.76 41.33
CA ASP A 15 -9.77 -32.47 41.16
C ASP A 15 -8.36 -32.48 41.75
N ASN A 16 -8.15 -33.14 42.90
CA ASN A 16 -6.84 -33.28 43.51
C ASN A 16 -5.90 -34.20 42.70
N VAL A 17 -6.44 -35.25 42.08
CA VAL A 17 -5.68 -36.17 41.21
C VAL A 17 -5.28 -35.46 39.90
N ASN A 18 -6.21 -34.80 39.21
CA ASN A 18 -5.93 -34.03 37.99
C ASN A 18 -4.91 -32.91 38.23
N PHE A 19 -4.99 -32.27 39.39
CA PHE A 19 -4.07 -31.22 39.80
C PHE A 19 -2.65 -31.74 40.12
N ARG A 20 -2.54 -32.87 40.84
CA ARG A 20 -1.25 -33.55 41.08
C ARG A 20 -0.62 -34.03 39.77
N GLN A 21 -1.44 -34.50 38.83
CA GLN A 21 -1.01 -34.84 37.47
C GLN A 21 -0.42 -33.62 36.76
N GLY A 22 -1.06 -32.45 36.88
CA GLY A 22 -0.59 -31.19 36.32
C GLY A 22 0.80 -30.76 36.83
N ILE A 23 1.02 -30.82 38.15
CA ILE A 23 2.33 -30.53 38.76
C ILE A 23 3.40 -31.53 38.30
N ALA A 24 3.05 -32.82 38.20
CA ALA A 24 3.96 -33.85 37.72
C ALA A 24 4.32 -33.69 36.23
N ASN A 25 3.37 -33.26 35.40
CA ASN A 25 3.57 -32.97 33.98
C ASN A 25 4.48 -31.76 33.79
N SER A 26 4.22 -30.66 34.49
CA SER A 26 5.08 -29.46 34.48
C SER A 26 6.50 -29.78 34.98
N GLY A 27 6.61 -30.59 36.03
CA GLY A 27 7.91 -31.06 36.53
C GLY A 27 8.70 -31.92 35.53
N ARG A 28 8.02 -32.71 34.69
CA ARG A 28 8.65 -33.45 33.59
C ARG A 28 9.10 -32.52 32.46
N ALA A 29 8.25 -31.57 32.06
CA ALA A 29 8.57 -30.58 31.03
C ALA A 29 9.84 -29.78 31.40
N VAL A 30 9.93 -29.28 32.64
CA VAL A 30 11.12 -28.57 33.13
C VAL A 30 12.38 -29.44 33.04
N ARG A 31 12.33 -30.73 33.43
CA ARG A 31 13.49 -31.62 33.34
C ARG A 31 13.92 -31.89 31.91
N THR A 32 12.96 -32.09 31.00
CA THR A 32 13.25 -32.25 29.57
C THR A 32 13.96 -31.02 29.02
N LEU A 33 13.45 -29.82 29.33
CA LEU A 33 14.05 -28.55 28.90
C LEU A 33 15.42 -28.30 29.55
N GLN A 34 15.65 -28.73 30.79
CA GLN A 34 16.97 -28.67 31.43
C GLN A 34 17.98 -29.58 30.72
N ASN A 35 17.57 -30.78 30.32
CA ASN A 35 18.42 -31.71 29.56
C ASN A 35 18.70 -31.16 28.15
N GLU A 36 17.71 -30.56 27.51
CA GLU A 36 17.86 -29.84 26.24
C GLU A 36 18.86 -28.70 26.39
N LEU A 37 18.72 -27.85 27.42
CA LEU A 37 19.63 -26.74 27.69
C LEU A 37 21.06 -27.21 27.92
N LYS A 38 21.24 -28.33 28.63
CA LYS A 38 22.56 -28.94 28.84
C LYS A 38 23.16 -29.41 27.51
N SER A 39 22.38 -30.07 26.66
CA SER A 39 22.81 -30.52 25.33
C SER A 39 23.20 -29.35 24.41
N VAL A 40 22.38 -28.31 24.39
CA VAL A 40 22.65 -27.06 23.66
C VAL A 40 23.93 -26.39 24.20
N SER A 41 24.13 -26.43 25.52
CA SER A 41 25.30 -25.84 26.18
C SER A 41 26.60 -26.58 25.93
N THR A 42 26.57 -27.90 25.82
CA THR A 42 27.74 -28.73 25.47
C THR A 42 28.02 -28.76 23.97
N GLY A 43 27.15 -28.18 23.13
CA GLY A 43 27.33 -28.13 21.68
C GLY A 43 27.01 -29.46 20.98
N MET A 44 26.38 -30.42 21.67
CA MET A 44 26.02 -31.73 21.12
C MET A 44 24.95 -31.68 20.01
N GLY A 45 24.41 -30.48 19.72
CA GLY A 45 23.38 -30.24 18.70
C GLY A 45 23.89 -29.93 17.29
N GLY A 46 25.20 -30.02 17.01
CA GLY A 46 25.73 -29.83 15.65
C GLY A 46 25.56 -28.40 15.12
N PHE A 47 25.73 -27.38 15.98
CA PHE A 47 25.59 -25.98 15.58
C PHE A 47 26.71 -25.56 14.61
N ALA A 48 26.34 -24.89 13.52
CA ALA A 48 27.31 -24.44 12.51
C ALA A 48 28.17 -23.27 13.01
N ASN A 49 27.72 -22.52 14.01
CA ASN A 49 28.48 -21.43 14.62
C ASN A 49 28.01 -21.09 16.05
N ALA A 50 28.83 -20.29 16.75
CA ALA A 50 28.56 -19.83 18.12
C ALA A 50 27.29 -18.97 18.24
N SER A 51 26.85 -18.31 17.17
CA SER A 51 25.61 -17.51 17.17
C SER A 51 24.37 -18.41 17.21
N GLN A 52 24.33 -19.45 16.36
CA GLN A 52 23.26 -20.45 16.38
C GLN A 52 23.16 -21.17 17.73
N GLN A 53 24.30 -21.50 18.33
CA GLN A 53 24.33 -22.07 19.67
C GLN A 53 23.76 -21.09 20.72
N THR A 54 24.10 -19.81 20.63
CA THR A 54 23.61 -18.77 21.55
C THR A 54 22.09 -18.57 21.40
N GLN A 55 21.58 -18.54 20.17
CA GLN A 55 20.13 -18.46 19.91
C GLN A 55 19.38 -19.69 20.43
N ALA A 56 19.95 -20.88 20.24
CA ALA A 56 19.37 -22.10 20.79
C ALA A 56 19.33 -22.04 22.33
N LYS A 57 20.39 -21.55 22.99
CA LYS A 57 20.41 -21.35 24.45
C LYS A 57 19.30 -20.40 24.89
N MET A 58 19.14 -19.25 24.22
CA MET A 58 18.09 -18.27 24.53
C MET A 58 16.68 -18.87 24.40
N ASN A 59 16.43 -19.60 23.31
CA ASN A 59 15.13 -20.22 23.05
C ASN A 59 14.80 -21.29 24.09
N THR A 60 15.76 -22.16 24.42
CA THR A 60 15.55 -23.21 25.43
C THR A 60 15.38 -22.59 26.82
N LEU A 61 16.17 -21.57 27.19
CA LEU A 61 16.00 -20.85 28.46
C LEU A 61 14.64 -20.17 28.58
N SER A 62 14.15 -19.55 27.49
CA SER A 62 12.83 -18.89 27.47
C SER A 62 11.69 -19.89 27.69
N ARG A 63 11.74 -21.04 26.99
CA ARG A 63 10.77 -22.14 27.20
C ARG A 63 10.85 -22.70 28.61
N LEU A 64 12.05 -22.79 29.17
CA LEU A 64 12.30 -23.30 30.51
C LEU A 64 11.74 -22.35 31.57
N ILE A 65 11.93 -21.04 31.42
CA ILE A 65 11.33 -20.00 32.27
C ILE A 65 9.81 -20.12 32.26
N GLU A 66 9.18 -20.30 31.09
CA GLU A 66 7.71 -20.39 31.02
C GLU A 66 7.19 -21.67 31.69
N ALA A 67 7.80 -22.82 31.41
CA ALA A 67 7.45 -24.08 32.08
C ALA A 67 7.66 -23.98 33.61
N GLN A 68 8.69 -23.25 34.04
CA GLN A 68 8.95 -23.02 35.47
C GLN A 68 7.95 -22.04 36.09
N LYS A 69 7.49 -21.01 35.37
CA LYS A 69 6.41 -20.10 35.82
C LYS A 69 5.12 -20.86 36.03
N GLU A 70 4.74 -21.73 35.08
CA GLU A 70 3.58 -22.62 35.24
C GLU A 70 3.72 -23.52 36.47
N LYS A 71 4.91 -24.11 36.67
CA LYS A 71 5.20 -24.93 37.85
C LYS A 71 5.05 -24.13 39.16
N VAL A 72 5.56 -22.90 39.21
CA VAL A 72 5.42 -22.01 40.36
C VAL A 72 3.96 -21.68 40.62
N ARG A 73 3.18 -21.35 39.58
CA ARG A 73 1.74 -21.08 39.71
C ARG A 73 0.99 -22.29 40.26
N ALA A 74 1.23 -23.48 39.71
CA ALA A 74 0.60 -24.71 40.18
C ALA A 74 1.00 -25.05 41.63
N LEU A 75 2.27 -24.90 42.00
CA LEU A 75 2.73 -25.13 43.38
C LEU A 75 2.16 -24.10 44.37
N ARG A 76 2.00 -22.83 43.98
CA ARG A 76 1.35 -21.80 44.81
C ARG A 76 -0.12 -22.11 45.03
N GLN A 77 -0.85 -22.47 43.97
CA GLN A 77 -2.24 -22.91 44.11
C GLN A 77 -2.37 -24.13 45.03
N ALA A 78 -1.42 -25.07 44.95
CA ALA A 78 -1.38 -26.26 45.81
C ALA A 78 -1.19 -25.89 47.29
N TYR A 79 -0.29 -24.94 47.53
CA TYR A 79 -0.02 -24.40 48.84
C TYR A 79 -1.26 -23.69 49.41
N ASP A 80 -1.89 -22.80 48.65
CA ASP A 80 -3.06 -22.03 49.09
C ASP A 80 -4.26 -22.95 49.40
N GLN A 81 -4.51 -23.96 48.56
CA GLN A 81 -5.58 -24.93 48.78
C GLN A 81 -5.34 -25.80 50.03
N ASN A 82 -4.10 -26.23 50.27
CA ASN A 82 -3.78 -27.01 51.48
C ASN A 82 -3.78 -26.15 52.73
N LYS A 83 -3.28 -24.91 52.66
CA LYS A 83 -3.34 -23.94 53.75
C LYS A 83 -4.79 -23.69 54.18
N ALA A 84 -5.72 -23.55 53.22
CA ALA A 84 -7.14 -23.35 53.50
C ALA A 84 -7.83 -24.58 54.13
N LYS A 85 -7.38 -25.80 53.83
CA LYS A 85 -8.03 -27.05 54.27
C LYS A 85 -7.43 -27.65 55.55
N LEU A 86 -6.11 -27.63 55.67
CA LEU A 86 -5.35 -28.35 56.71
C LEU A 86 -4.64 -27.39 57.66
N GLY A 87 -4.63 -26.10 57.35
CA GLY A 87 -3.88 -25.09 58.10
C GLY A 87 -2.44 -24.93 57.62
N GLU A 88 -1.83 -23.82 58.02
CA GLU A 88 -0.48 -23.41 57.59
C GLU A 88 0.64 -24.26 58.18
N ASN A 89 0.41 -24.86 59.35
CA ASN A 89 1.38 -25.68 60.08
C ASN A 89 1.31 -27.17 59.72
N ASP A 90 0.40 -27.57 58.82
CA ASP A 90 0.34 -28.95 58.33
C ASP A 90 1.62 -29.33 57.56
N ALA A 91 2.07 -30.57 57.75
CA ALA A 91 3.30 -31.07 57.15
C ALA A 91 3.25 -31.10 55.61
N ALA A 92 2.08 -31.31 55.01
CA ALA A 92 1.93 -31.26 53.55
C ALA A 92 1.95 -29.80 53.05
N THR A 93 1.31 -28.86 53.76
CA THR A 93 1.36 -27.42 53.44
C THR A 93 2.80 -26.89 53.47
N GLN A 94 3.59 -27.24 54.50
CA GLN A 94 5.00 -26.86 54.61
C GLN A 94 5.88 -27.45 53.49
N ARG A 95 5.59 -28.67 53.03
CA ARG A 95 6.26 -29.26 51.87
C ARG A 95 5.99 -28.48 50.58
N TYR A 96 4.76 -28.04 50.35
CA TYR A 96 4.44 -27.20 49.18
C TYR A 96 5.13 -25.83 49.27
N ALA A 97 5.20 -25.21 50.46
CA ALA A 97 5.94 -23.96 50.66
C ALA A 97 7.43 -24.10 50.27
N SER A 98 8.09 -25.17 50.74
CA SER A 98 9.48 -25.47 50.38
C SER A 98 9.65 -25.68 48.86
N GLN A 99 8.71 -26.37 48.22
CA GLN A 99 8.73 -26.59 46.77
C GLN A 99 8.50 -25.30 45.97
N VAL A 100 7.61 -24.41 46.43
CA VAL A 100 7.42 -23.07 45.83
C VAL A 100 8.71 -22.27 45.94
N ASN A 101 9.34 -22.22 47.12
CA ASN A 101 10.57 -21.46 47.32
C ASN A 101 11.70 -21.96 46.42
N LYS A 102 11.88 -23.29 46.33
CA LYS A 102 12.85 -23.90 45.41
C LYS A 102 12.54 -23.57 43.95
N ALA A 103 11.27 -23.68 43.55
CA ALA A 103 10.87 -23.40 42.18
C ALA A 103 11.03 -21.92 41.79
N VAL A 104 10.79 -20.99 42.72
CA VAL A 104 11.04 -19.55 42.54
C VAL A 104 12.53 -19.26 42.45
N ALA A 105 13.36 -19.89 43.29
CA ALA A 105 14.82 -19.74 43.21
C ALA A 105 15.38 -20.24 41.88
N ASP A 106 14.90 -21.39 41.40
CA ASP A 106 15.25 -21.94 40.09
C ASP A 106 14.79 -20.99 38.96
N LEU A 107 13.57 -20.44 39.04
CA LEU A 107 13.05 -19.46 38.07
C LEU A 107 13.95 -18.22 37.98
N ASN A 108 14.27 -17.62 39.12
CA ASN A 108 15.15 -16.45 39.19
C ASN A 108 16.54 -16.75 38.60
N ARG A 109 17.06 -17.96 38.82
CA ARG A 109 18.33 -18.40 38.22
C ARG A 109 18.24 -18.45 36.70
N PHE A 110 17.19 -19.05 36.13
CA PHE A 110 17.02 -19.15 34.69
C PHE A 110 16.79 -17.78 34.03
N GLU A 111 16.03 -16.90 34.69
CA GLU A 111 15.85 -15.52 34.24
C GLU A 111 17.19 -14.77 34.23
N ASN A 112 18.02 -14.91 35.26
CA ASN A 112 19.36 -14.30 35.29
C ASN A 112 20.31 -14.89 34.23
N GLU A 113 20.25 -16.20 33.99
CA GLU A 113 21.05 -16.86 32.96
C GLU A 113 20.65 -16.40 31.55
N LEU A 114 19.34 -16.28 31.27
CA LEU A 114 18.83 -15.73 30.01
C LEU A 114 19.29 -14.28 29.82
N LYS A 115 19.21 -13.45 30.86
CA LYS A 115 19.72 -12.07 30.83
C LYS A 115 21.20 -12.01 30.48
N GLN A 116 22.02 -12.89 31.07
CA GLN A 116 23.44 -12.95 30.79
C GLN A 116 23.73 -13.37 29.35
N VAL A 117 23.03 -14.39 28.84
CA VAL A 117 23.19 -14.87 27.47
C VAL A 117 22.74 -13.81 26.45
N ASN A 118 21.63 -13.11 26.71
CA ASN A 118 21.16 -12.00 25.89
C ASN A 118 22.20 -10.87 25.81
N ARG A 119 22.73 -10.43 26.96
CA ARG A 119 23.78 -9.39 26.99
C ARG A 119 25.04 -9.81 26.22
N GLN A 120 25.45 -11.07 26.32
CA GLN A 120 26.60 -11.59 25.56
C GLN A 120 26.33 -11.62 24.05
N ALA A 121 25.11 -11.98 23.63
CA ALA A 121 24.71 -11.97 22.22
C ALA A 121 24.70 -10.54 21.67
N GLU A 122 24.08 -9.61 22.40
CA GLU A 122 24.03 -8.17 22.07
C GLU A 122 25.43 -7.57 21.95
N GLN A 123 26.32 -7.83 22.92
CA GLN A 123 27.70 -7.35 22.88
C GLN A 123 28.45 -7.86 21.64
N LYS A 124 28.34 -9.14 21.32
CA LYS A 124 28.99 -9.71 20.13
C LYS A 124 28.44 -9.14 18.82
N GLY A 125 27.13 -8.92 18.75
CA GLY A 125 26.49 -8.26 17.59
C GLY A 125 27.00 -6.83 17.43
N MET A 126 27.05 -6.09 18.54
CA MET A 126 27.53 -4.71 18.58
C MET A 126 29.03 -4.60 18.24
N ASP A 127 29.86 -5.53 18.72
CA ASP A 127 31.29 -5.60 18.39
C ASP A 127 31.50 -5.85 16.90
N LYS A 128 30.70 -6.74 16.29
CA LYS A 128 30.74 -7.00 14.85
C LYS A 128 30.39 -5.74 14.06
N LEU A 129 29.32 -5.04 14.45
CA LEU A 129 28.90 -3.79 13.82
C LEU A 129 29.96 -2.69 13.97
N ASN A 130 30.52 -2.52 15.16
CA ASN A 130 31.59 -1.57 15.42
C ASN A 130 32.84 -1.89 14.60
N ASN A 131 33.20 -3.16 14.45
CA ASN A 131 34.34 -3.58 13.63
C ASN A 131 34.08 -3.34 12.13
N SER A 132 32.86 -3.61 11.64
CA SER A 132 32.46 -3.26 10.27
C SER A 132 32.50 -1.75 10.03
N LEU A 133 31.99 -0.94 10.95
CA LEU A 133 32.05 0.52 10.85
C LEU A 133 33.48 1.03 10.87
N LYS A 134 34.36 0.50 11.74
CA LYS A 134 35.79 0.82 11.75
C LYS A 134 36.47 0.46 10.43
N SER A 135 36.16 -0.71 9.87
CA SER A 135 36.70 -1.15 8.59
C SER A 135 36.27 -0.23 7.46
N LEU A 136 34.98 0.11 7.40
CA LEU A 136 34.45 1.07 6.42
C LEU A 136 35.08 2.44 6.62
N GLN A 137 35.33 2.87 7.87
CA GLN A 137 35.98 4.14 8.16
C GLN A 137 37.43 4.17 7.69
N ALA A 138 38.17 3.08 7.87
CA ALA A 138 39.51 2.94 7.31
C ALA A 138 39.49 2.93 5.77
N GLU A 139 38.50 2.27 5.17
CA GLU A 139 38.28 2.26 3.71
C GLU A 139 37.96 3.68 3.19
N PHE A 140 37.09 4.41 3.87
CA PHE A 140 36.75 5.79 3.52
C PHE A 140 37.95 6.73 3.63
N GLN A 141 38.77 6.56 4.68
CA GLN A 141 39.99 7.33 4.84
C GLN A 141 41.01 7.04 3.75
N SER A 142 41.20 5.77 3.37
CA SER A 142 42.14 5.40 2.29
C SER A 142 41.70 5.91 0.92
N ILE A 143 40.38 5.91 0.67
CA ILE A 143 39.79 6.54 -0.52
C ILE A 143 40.04 8.05 -0.49
N THR A 144 39.83 8.69 0.66
CA THR A 144 39.98 10.14 0.81
C THR A 144 41.43 10.61 0.65
N THR A 145 42.41 9.84 1.13
CA THR A 145 43.85 10.15 0.98
C THR A 145 44.41 9.77 -0.39
N GLY A 146 43.61 9.14 -1.27
CA GLY A 146 44.02 8.79 -2.63
C GLY A 146 44.94 7.57 -2.71
N MET A 147 45.06 6.78 -1.63
CA MET A 147 45.91 5.57 -1.59
C MET A 147 45.40 4.42 -2.48
N GLY A 148 44.18 4.53 -3.03
CA GLY A 148 43.52 3.51 -3.85
C GLY A 148 43.86 3.49 -5.34
N GLY A 149 44.81 4.31 -5.81
CA GLY A 149 45.23 4.29 -7.22
C GLY A 149 44.13 4.70 -8.21
N PHE A 150 43.27 5.65 -7.84
CA PHE A 150 42.16 6.13 -8.67
C PHE A 150 42.69 6.84 -9.93
N SER A 151 42.09 6.53 -11.09
CA SER A 151 42.51 7.10 -12.38
C SER A 151 42.11 8.58 -12.53
N ASN A 152 41.06 9.02 -11.81
CA ASN A 152 40.57 10.39 -11.82
C ASN A 152 39.72 10.72 -10.56
N ALA A 153 39.45 12.01 -10.36
CA ALA A 153 38.67 12.52 -9.23
C ALA A 153 37.22 11.99 -9.18
N THR A 154 36.62 11.68 -10.32
CA THR A 154 35.25 11.15 -10.40
C THR A 154 35.17 9.73 -9.86
N GLU A 155 36.14 8.89 -10.22
CA GLU A 155 36.26 7.52 -9.71
C GLU A 155 36.48 7.51 -8.19
N GLN A 156 37.35 8.40 -7.69
CA GLN A 156 37.57 8.59 -6.26
C GLN A 156 36.29 9.04 -5.54
N THR A 157 35.53 9.98 -6.11
CA THR A 157 34.30 10.50 -5.48
C THR A 157 33.18 9.45 -5.49
N ARG A 158 33.07 8.62 -6.54
CA ARG A 158 32.16 7.46 -6.56
C ARG A 158 32.49 6.44 -5.47
N ALA A 159 33.77 6.13 -5.28
CA ALA A 159 34.21 5.24 -4.21
C ALA A 159 33.87 5.81 -2.81
N LYS A 160 33.99 7.13 -2.61
CA LYS A 160 33.56 7.80 -1.36
C LYS A 160 32.06 7.63 -1.11
N VAL A 161 31.23 7.86 -2.13
CA VAL A 161 29.77 7.72 -2.05
C VAL A 161 29.36 6.29 -1.70
N ASP A 162 29.99 5.29 -2.34
CA ASP A 162 29.71 3.89 -2.07
C ASP A 162 30.01 3.51 -0.61
N VAL A 163 31.20 3.87 -0.10
CA VAL A 163 31.57 3.57 1.28
C VAL A 163 30.71 4.33 2.29
N LEU A 164 30.40 5.60 2.04
CA LEU A 164 29.49 6.39 2.89
C LEU A 164 28.08 5.80 2.93
N SER A 165 27.57 5.29 1.80
CA SER A 165 26.27 4.59 1.77
C SER A 165 26.31 3.34 2.64
N ARG A 166 27.37 2.52 2.52
CA ARG A 166 27.57 1.33 3.36
C ARG A 166 27.70 1.68 4.85
N MET A 167 28.34 2.80 5.19
CA MET A 167 28.42 3.31 6.57
C MET A 167 27.06 3.72 7.11
N VAL A 168 26.27 4.46 6.33
CA VAL A 168 24.90 4.87 6.69
C VAL A 168 24.05 3.63 7.00
N ASP A 169 24.11 2.61 6.13
CA ASP A 169 23.38 1.36 6.33
C ASP A 169 23.81 0.63 7.60
N LYS A 170 25.13 0.51 7.83
CA LYS A 170 25.68 -0.15 9.04
C LYS A 170 25.38 0.64 10.31
N GLN A 171 25.35 1.96 10.24
CA GLN A 171 25.01 2.83 11.36
C GLN A 171 23.51 2.73 11.70
N LYS A 172 22.63 2.61 10.69
CA LYS A 172 21.21 2.31 10.89
C LYS A 172 21.00 0.94 11.55
N GLU A 173 21.75 -0.08 11.14
CA GLU A 173 21.74 -1.41 11.77
C GLU A 173 22.17 -1.33 13.26
N LYS A 174 23.22 -0.57 13.57
CA LYS A 174 23.67 -0.30 14.94
C LYS A 174 22.62 0.40 15.80
N ILE A 175 21.93 1.39 15.26
CA ILE A 175 20.85 2.09 15.98
C ILE A 175 19.70 1.11 16.30
N ARG A 176 19.30 0.26 15.35
CA ARG A 176 18.27 -0.77 15.56
C ARG A 176 18.64 -1.74 16.68
N GLU A 177 19.87 -2.25 16.69
CA GLU A 177 20.36 -3.16 17.74
C GLU A 177 20.39 -2.48 19.12
N LEU A 178 20.85 -1.22 19.19
CA LEU A 178 20.85 -0.44 20.44
C LEU A 178 19.43 -0.16 20.95
N GLN A 179 18.47 0.08 20.05
CA GLN A 179 17.06 0.25 20.40
C GLN A 179 16.44 -1.04 20.93
N GLN A 180 16.75 -2.20 20.33
CA GLN A 180 16.30 -3.48 20.85
C GLN A 180 16.86 -3.75 22.26
N ALA A 181 18.14 -3.47 22.47
CA ALA A 181 18.78 -3.61 23.77
C ALA A 181 18.19 -2.64 24.82
N TYR A 182 17.87 -1.40 24.43
CA TYR A 182 17.15 -0.43 25.27
C TYR A 182 15.77 -0.95 25.70
N ASN A 183 14.97 -1.46 24.76
CA ASN A 183 13.63 -1.96 25.05
C ASN A 183 13.63 -3.17 25.99
N ARG A 184 14.62 -4.06 25.84
CA ARG A 184 14.83 -5.18 26.77
C ARG A 184 15.22 -4.69 28.16
N ALA A 185 16.22 -3.80 28.26
CA ALA A 185 16.63 -3.21 29.53
C ALA A 185 15.46 -2.49 30.24
N LYS A 186 14.65 -1.73 29.50
CA LYS A 186 13.45 -1.06 30.02
C LYS A 186 12.43 -2.05 30.58
N THR A 187 12.19 -3.16 29.90
CA THR A 187 11.21 -4.18 30.31
C THR A 187 11.69 -4.99 31.52
N GLU A 188 12.99 -5.31 31.57
CA GLU A 188 13.56 -6.25 32.54
C GLU A 188 14.15 -5.60 33.79
N GLU A 189 14.59 -4.35 33.71
CA GLU A 189 15.30 -3.62 34.76
C GLU A 189 14.62 -2.29 35.11
N GLY A 190 13.62 -1.88 34.33
CA GLY A 190 12.91 -0.62 34.48
C GLY A 190 13.56 0.53 33.69
N GLU A 191 12.75 1.54 33.37
CA GLU A 191 13.14 2.69 32.55
C GLU A 191 14.24 3.57 33.18
N ALA A 192 14.30 3.61 34.51
CA ALA A 192 15.32 4.34 35.27
C ALA A 192 16.60 3.52 35.52
N SER A 193 16.72 2.33 34.92
CA SER A 193 17.92 1.50 35.08
C SER A 193 19.14 2.15 34.42
N GLN A 194 20.32 1.94 35.01
CA GLN A 194 21.58 2.43 34.44
C GLN A 194 21.86 1.85 33.05
N SER A 195 21.37 0.63 32.77
CA SER A 195 21.49 -0.03 31.47
C SER A 195 20.63 0.64 30.40
N ALA A 196 19.36 0.94 30.69
CA ALA A 196 18.48 1.69 29.79
C ALA A 196 19.04 3.09 29.49
N GLN A 197 19.53 3.80 30.51
CA GLN A 197 20.17 5.11 30.31
C GLN A 197 21.41 5.01 29.41
N ARG A 198 22.28 4.03 29.63
CA ARG A 198 23.45 3.78 28.78
C ARG A 198 23.10 3.47 27.33
N TYR A 199 22.02 2.72 27.08
CA TYR A 199 21.58 2.44 25.71
C TYR A 199 20.98 3.69 25.06
N ALA A 200 20.19 4.48 25.78
CA ALA A 200 19.66 5.75 25.28
C ALA A 200 20.79 6.73 24.87
N GLU A 201 21.83 6.87 25.69
CA GLU A 201 23.00 7.67 25.34
C GLU A 201 23.74 7.12 24.10
N GLN A 202 23.87 5.79 23.99
CA GLN A 202 24.50 5.18 22.82
C GLN A 202 23.68 5.41 21.55
N ILE A 203 22.35 5.37 21.62
CA ILE A 203 21.44 5.69 20.51
C ILE A 203 21.63 7.15 20.09
N HIS A 204 21.66 8.09 21.04
CA HIS A 204 21.91 9.50 20.74
C HIS A 204 23.26 9.72 20.05
N ARG A 205 24.34 9.10 20.57
CA ARG A 205 25.67 9.17 19.93
C ARG A 205 25.66 8.58 18.52
N ALA A 206 25.05 7.40 18.35
CA ALA A 206 24.98 6.72 17.06
C ALA A 206 24.14 7.50 16.03
N THR A 207 23.08 8.19 16.47
CA THR A 207 22.24 9.05 15.63
C THR A 207 22.99 10.30 15.18
N GLY A 208 23.79 10.90 16.07
CA GLY A 208 24.67 12.02 15.71
C GLY A 208 25.71 11.63 14.66
N GLU A 209 26.30 10.44 14.77
CA GLU A 209 27.21 9.88 13.75
C GLU A 209 26.50 9.60 12.42
N LEU A 210 25.27 9.05 12.46
CA LEU A 210 24.47 8.83 11.25
C LEU A 210 24.23 10.12 10.48
N ASN A 211 23.84 11.19 11.17
CA ASN A 211 23.61 12.49 10.56
C ASN A 211 24.88 13.06 9.91
N ARG A 212 26.07 12.79 10.49
CA ARG A 212 27.34 13.20 9.88
C ARG A 212 27.59 12.45 8.57
N PHE A 213 27.43 11.12 8.57
CA PHE A 213 27.59 10.32 7.35
C PHE A 213 26.60 10.69 6.26
N GLU A 214 25.33 10.96 6.61
CA GLU A 214 24.33 11.41 5.63
C GLU A 214 24.66 12.78 5.04
N ASN A 215 25.20 13.71 5.84
CA ASN A 215 25.67 15.01 5.34
C ASN A 215 26.89 14.88 4.43
N GLU A 216 27.88 14.06 4.80
CA GLU A 216 29.06 13.78 3.97
C GLU A 216 28.69 13.07 2.66
N LEU A 217 27.70 12.17 2.70
CA LEU A 217 27.16 11.50 1.52
C LEU A 217 26.47 12.48 0.58
N ARG A 218 25.66 13.41 1.11
CA ARG A 218 25.04 14.49 0.33
C ARG A 218 26.10 15.39 -0.32
N GLN A 219 27.13 15.79 0.43
CA GLN A 219 28.22 16.60 -0.11
C GLN A 219 28.97 15.86 -1.22
N SER A 220 29.30 14.58 -1.03
CA SER A 220 30.00 13.77 -2.02
C SER A 220 29.16 13.53 -3.29
N ASN A 221 27.83 13.37 -3.15
CA ASN A 221 26.91 13.32 -4.29
C ASN A 221 26.87 14.65 -5.05
N HIS A 222 26.85 15.78 -4.34
CA HIS A 222 26.89 17.10 -4.96
C HIS A 222 28.22 17.34 -5.71
N GLU A 223 29.35 16.87 -5.17
CA GLU A 223 30.64 16.89 -5.86
C GLU A 223 30.64 16.02 -7.14
N LEU A 224 29.98 14.87 -7.12
CA LEU A 224 29.77 14.03 -8.31
C LEU A 224 28.90 14.72 -9.37
N GLU A 225 27.82 15.37 -8.96
CA GLU A 225 26.96 16.14 -9.85
C GLU A 225 27.70 17.31 -10.48
N GLN A 226 28.50 18.06 -9.71
CA GLN A 226 29.33 19.14 -10.23
C GLN A 226 30.43 18.64 -11.17
N GLN A 227 31.03 17.48 -10.91
CA GLN A 227 32.02 16.86 -11.80
C GLN A 227 31.37 16.30 -13.08
N GLY A 228 30.16 15.73 -12.99
CA GLY A 228 29.32 15.36 -14.14
C GLY A 228 28.91 16.58 -14.97
N ASN A 229 28.58 17.70 -14.30
CA ASN A 229 28.29 18.97 -14.93
C ASN A 229 29.52 19.62 -15.59
N ARG A 230 30.76 19.38 -15.11
CA ARG A 230 31.97 19.81 -15.84
C ARG A 230 32.17 19.05 -17.16
N LEU A 231 31.74 17.79 -17.23
CA LEU A 231 31.74 17.01 -18.47
C LEU A 231 30.66 17.49 -19.45
N LEU A 232 29.52 17.95 -18.91
CA LEU A 232 28.45 18.65 -19.66
C LEU A 232 28.84 20.09 -20.06
N ASN A 233 29.73 20.76 -19.31
CA ASN A 233 30.22 22.11 -19.59
C ASN A 233 31.24 22.21 -20.73
N PHE A 234 31.68 21.09 -21.32
CA PHE A 234 32.31 21.11 -22.65
C PHE A 234 31.27 21.29 -23.76
N GLY A 235 30.01 20.88 -23.52
CA GLY A 235 28.87 21.11 -24.41
C GLY A 235 28.22 22.49 -24.24
N ASN A 236 28.24 23.07 -23.04
CA ASN A 236 27.62 24.37 -22.74
C ASN A 236 28.48 25.60 -23.11
N ARG A 237 29.34 25.49 -24.15
CA ARG A 237 29.79 26.66 -24.94
C ARG A 237 28.73 27.12 -25.95
N MET A 238 27.59 26.43 -26.02
CA MET A 238 26.38 26.91 -26.67
C MET A 238 25.35 27.24 -25.60
N GLU A 239 24.79 28.44 -25.68
CA GLU A 239 23.50 28.79 -25.08
C GLU A 239 23.50 29.35 -23.66
N THR A 240 24.29 30.40 -23.46
CA THR A 240 23.87 31.56 -22.66
C THR A 240 22.56 32.17 -23.19
N LEU A 241 21.42 31.58 -22.79
CA LEU A 241 20.06 32.14 -22.81
C LEU A 241 19.39 31.59 -21.52
N GLY A 242 19.22 32.26 -20.40
CA GLY A 242 19.02 33.68 -20.15
C GLY A 242 17.90 33.82 -19.10
N ASN A 243 18.21 33.47 -17.84
CA ASN A 243 17.65 33.98 -16.58
C ASN A 243 16.12 34.01 -16.33
N HIS A 244 15.65 33.18 -15.38
CA HIS A 244 14.88 33.61 -14.20
C HIS A 244 14.67 32.43 -13.24
N LEU A 245 15.50 32.29 -12.19
CA LEU A 245 15.16 31.63 -10.92
C LEU A 245 16.20 32.05 -9.87
N GLN A 246 16.18 33.34 -9.53
CA GLN A 246 16.89 33.88 -8.39
C GLN A 246 15.83 34.27 -7.35
N ASN A 247 15.83 33.53 -6.23
CA ASN A 247 15.14 33.75 -4.94
C ASN A 247 14.23 32.59 -4.50
N ALA A 248 14.86 31.60 -3.85
CA ALA A 248 14.25 30.80 -2.78
C ALA A 248 15.37 30.26 -1.88
N GLY A 249 16.11 31.18 -1.26
CA GLY A 249 17.06 30.88 -0.19
C GLY A 249 16.45 31.21 1.17
N MET A 250 16.66 30.30 2.13
CA MET A 250 16.33 30.36 3.57
C MET A 250 14.89 29.99 3.99
N GLN A 251 14.69 28.72 4.36
CA GLN A 251 14.26 28.29 5.71
C GLN A 251 14.08 26.76 5.75
N ILE A 252 15.15 26.02 6.08
CA ILE A 252 15.06 24.69 6.70
C ILE A 252 16.00 24.74 7.89
N GLY A 253 15.45 25.24 8.99
CA GLY A 253 16.17 25.46 10.24
C GLY A 253 15.16 25.62 11.37
N MET A 254 14.26 24.64 11.51
CA MET A 254 13.36 24.48 12.67
C MET A 254 12.58 23.16 12.56
N VAL A 255 13.26 22.04 12.74
CA VAL A 255 12.65 20.79 13.21
C VAL A 255 13.62 20.29 14.27
N PHE A 256 13.20 20.31 15.55
CA PHE A 256 13.90 19.91 16.81
C PHE A 256 13.97 20.96 17.92
N GLY A 257 13.59 22.22 17.69
CA GLY A 257 13.52 23.25 18.75
C GLY A 257 12.09 23.65 19.09
N GLY A 258 11.40 22.89 19.95
CA GLY A 258 10.13 23.34 20.53
C GLY A 258 9.11 22.24 20.83
N MET A 259 9.33 21.48 21.90
CA MET A 259 8.25 20.93 22.74
C MET A 259 8.84 20.53 24.11
N THR A 260 9.00 21.53 24.97
CA THR A 260 9.18 21.35 26.41
C THR A 260 7.86 21.71 27.07
N TYR A 261 6.96 20.74 27.24
CA TYR A 261 6.08 20.54 28.41
C TYR A 261 4.92 19.58 28.05
N ALA A 262 5.08 18.31 28.40
CA ALA A 262 4.00 17.41 28.85
C ALA A 262 4.65 16.14 29.41
N ILE A 263 4.89 16.13 30.72
CA ILE A 263 5.33 14.94 31.44
C ILE A 263 4.15 13.97 31.52
N GLY A 264 4.34 12.76 30.99
CA GLY A 264 3.52 11.58 31.30
C GLY A 264 2.71 11.02 30.12
N ARG A 265 3.22 9.90 29.57
CA ARG A 265 2.64 9.06 28.49
C ARG A 265 2.82 9.63 27.06
N GLY A 266 3.89 9.22 26.36
CA GLY A 266 4.05 9.58 24.94
C GLY A 266 5.31 9.10 24.19
N LEU A 267 6.34 8.57 24.86
CA LEU A 267 7.59 8.14 24.17
C LEU A 267 7.54 6.75 23.53
N LYS A 268 6.56 5.89 23.89
CA LYS A 268 6.44 4.52 23.35
C LYS A 268 5.84 4.49 21.93
N SER A 269 4.85 5.33 21.65
CA SER A 269 4.14 5.38 20.36
C SER A 269 4.99 5.99 19.25
N ALA A 270 5.72 7.07 19.53
CA ALA A 270 6.52 7.77 18.50
C ALA A 270 7.65 6.91 17.89
N VAL A 271 8.19 5.94 18.65
CA VAL A 271 9.28 5.06 18.19
C VAL A 271 8.76 3.84 17.42
N GLU A 272 7.68 3.21 17.89
CA GLU A 272 6.99 2.12 17.15
C GLU A 272 6.38 2.65 15.83
N GLU A 273 5.82 3.87 15.83
CA GLU A 273 5.31 4.51 14.62
C GLU A 273 6.41 4.86 13.62
N SER A 274 7.61 5.28 14.08
CA SER A 274 8.74 5.54 13.19
C SER A 274 9.22 4.25 12.49
N MET A 275 9.36 3.15 13.24
CA MET A 275 9.75 1.85 12.67
C MET A 275 8.73 1.30 11.67
N ASN A 276 7.43 1.39 12.00
CA ASN A 276 6.37 0.96 11.10
C ASN A 276 6.29 1.85 9.86
N PHE A 277 6.60 3.14 10.00
CA PHE A 277 6.66 4.09 8.89
C PHE A 277 7.81 3.78 7.94
N GLU A 278 9.01 3.50 8.45
CA GLU A 278 10.17 3.14 7.61
C GLU A 278 9.96 1.83 6.86
N GLN A 279 9.34 0.83 7.51
CA GLN A 279 8.96 -0.42 6.85
C GLN A 279 7.90 -0.18 5.76
N GLN A 280 6.91 0.68 6.03
CA GLN A 280 5.90 1.02 5.05
C GLN A 280 6.51 1.77 3.84
N MET A 281 7.42 2.71 4.06
CA MET A 281 8.11 3.40 2.97
C MET A 281 9.03 2.47 2.18
N ALA A 282 9.56 1.40 2.81
CA ALA A 282 10.27 0.35 2.07
C ALA A 282 9.33 -0.44 1.14
N ASN A 283 8.08 -0.69 1.55
CA ASN A 283 7.07 -1.31 0.69
C ASN A 283 6.70 -0.39 -0.48
N VAL A 284 6.47 0.91 -0.19
CA VAL A 284 6.23 1.94 -1.21
C VAL A 284 7.37 1.95 -2.24
N LYS A 285 8.63 1.95 -1.78
CA LYS A 285 9.80 1.88 -2.65
C LYS A 285 9.80 0.62 -3.53
N ALA A 286 9.41 -0.52 -2.97
CA ALA A 286 9.38 -1.80 -3.69
C ALA A 286 8.33 -1.81 -4.80
N VAL A 287 7.17 -1.19 -4.59
CA VAL A 287 6.10 -1.14 -5.60
C VAL A 287 6.26 0.01 -6.59
N SER A 288 6.89 1.13 -6.20
CA SER A 288 7.07 2.29 -7.08
C SER A 288 8.34 2.24 -7.92
N GLY A 289 9.39 1.54 -7.46
CA GLY A 289 10.73 1.63 -8.04
C GLY A 289 11.43 2.99 -7.82
N SER A 290 10.83 3.90 -7.05
CA SER A 290 11.34 5.25 -6.82
C SER A 290 12.62 5.25 -5.98
N THR A 291 13.50 6.23 -6.21
CA THR A 291 14.72 6.41 -5.42
C THR A 291 15.01 7.89 -5.15
N GLY A 292 15.93 8.16 -4.21
CA GLY A 292 16.41 9.52 -3.95
C GLY A 292 15.30 10.52 -3.62
N GLU A 293 15.18 11.56 -4.43
CA GLU A 293 14.24 12.67 -4.21
C GLU A 293 12.76 12.28 -4.27
N GLU A 294 12.38 11.32 -5.12
CA GLU A 294 10.99 10.89 -5.26
C GLU A 294 10.50 10.19 -3.98
N MET A 295 11.32 9.29 -3.42
CA MET A 295 11.01 8.66 -2.14
C MET A 295 10.96 9.67 -0.98
N LYS A 296 11.78 10.72 -1.06
CA LYS A 296 11.74 11.81 -0.07
C LYS A 296 10.41 12.56 -0.14
N LYS A 297 9.96 12.92 -1.34
CA LYS A 297 8.67 13.58 -1.55
C LYS A 297 7.50 12.71 -1.08
N LEU A 298 7.52 11.41 -1.40
CA LEU A 298 6.48 10.47 -0.93
C LEU A 298 6.48 10.31 0.60
N SER A 299 7.66 10.28 1.23
CA SER A 299 7.77 10.22 2.70
C SER A 299 7.26 11.50 3.34
N GLU A 300 7.68 12.67 2.84
CA GLU A 300 7.22 13.98 3.31
C GLU A 300 5.70 14.12 3.16
N LEU A 301 5.15 13.66 2.03
CA LEU A 301 3.72 13.62 1.79
C LEU A 301 2.99 12.71 2.79
N ALA A 302 3.49 11.50 3.04
CA ALA A 302 2.88 10.58 4.01
C ALA A 302 2.91 11.14 5.44
N VAL A 303 4.00 11.79 5.84
CA VAL A 303 4.09 12.49 7.13
C VAL A 303 3.09 13.64 7.21
N ASN A 304 3.04 14.50 6.18
CA ASN A 304 2.12 15.63 6.13
C ASN A 304 0.65 15.16 6.22
N MET A 305 0.27 14.13 5.46
CA MET A 305 -1.08 13.56 5.56
C MET A 305 -1.34 12.90 6.92
N GLY A 306 -0.30 12.33 7.55
CA GLY A 306 -0.35 11.83 8.92
C GLY A 306 -0.63 12.92 9.97
N GLU A 307 -0.19 14.15 9.72
CA GLU A 307 -0.38 15.31 10.60
C GLU A 307 -1.69 16.05 10.34
N THR A 308 -2.17 16.06 9.09
CA THR A 308 -3.29 16.91 8.64
C THR A 308 -4.61 16.16 8.49
N THR A 309 -4.59 14.83 8.46
CA THR A 309 -5.80 14.00 8.31
C THR A 309 -6.03 13.12 9.54
N LYS A 310 -7.12 12.33 9.52
CA LYS A 310 -7.40 11.36 10.60
C LYS A 310 -6.50 10.11 10.55
N TYR A 311 -5.72 9.94 9.48
CA TYR A 311 -4.87 8.76 9.25
C TYR A 311 -3.48 8.98 9.83
N SER A 312 -2.81 7.92 10.29
CA SER A 312 -1.39 8.00 10.69
C SER A 312 -0.47 8.06 9.47
N SER A 313 0.79 8.50 9.64
CA SER A 313 1.78 8.51 8.55
C SER A 313 2.01 7.11 7.95
N VAL A 314 1.85 6.06 8.75
CA VAL A 314 1.90 4.66 8.28
C VAL A 314 0.71 4.35 7.38
N GLN A 315 -0.50 4.76 7.77
CA GLN A 315 -1.71 4.57 6.96
C GLN A 315 -1.68 5.43 5.69
N ALA A 316 -1.14 6.65 5.75
CA ALA A 316 -0.89 7.46 4.57
C ALA A 316 0.11 6.78 3.63
N GLY A 317 1.18 6.18 4.16
CA GLY A 317 2.13 5.36 3.39
C GLY A 317 1.47 4.11 2.76
N GLN A 318 0.48 3.51 3.42
CA GLN A 318 -0.34 2.44 2.84
C GLN A 318 -1.21 2.96 1.69
N GLY A 319 -1.82 4.13 1.85
CA GLY A 319 -2.56 4.80 0.77
C GLY A 319 -1.70 5.06 -0.45
N ILE A 320 -0.46 5.53 -0.26
CA ILE A 320 0.52 5.70 -1.35
C ILE A 320 0.79 4.36 -2.05
N GLU A 321 1.06 3.30 -1.28
CA GLU A 321 1.33 1.96 -1.82
C GLU A 321 0.15 1.46 -2.68
N GLU A 322 -1.08 1.60 -2.19
CA GLU A 322 -2.28 1.16 -2.91
C GLU A 322 -2.54 2.00 -4.17
N LEU A 323 -2.32 3.31 -4.14
CA LEU A 323 -2.42 4.18 -5.32
C LEU A 323 -1.42 3.79 -6.41
N ILE A 324 -0.17 3.45 -6.02
CA ILE A 324 0.85 2.97 -6.95
C ILE A 324 0.43 1.64 -7.56
N LYS A 325 -0.02 0.68 -6.74
CA LYS A 325 -0.50 -0.64 -7.21
C LYS A 325 -1.70 -0.50 -8.15
N ALA A 326 -2.57 0.46 -7.89
CA ALA A 326 -3.72 0.76 -8.73
C ALA A 326 -3.31 1.45 -10.05
N GLY A 327 -2.05 1.88 -10.20
CA GLY A 327 -1.53 2.48 -11.43
C GLY A 327 -1.71 3.99 -11.51
N VAL A 328 -1.85 4.68 -10.38
CA VAL A 328 -1.81 6.15 -10.31
C VAL A 328 -0.35 6.61 -10.40
N SER A 329 -0.08 7.65 -11.19
CA SER A 329 1.28 8.14 -11.37
C SER A 329 1.82 8.80 -10.09
N LEU A 330 3.13 8.71 -9.85
CA LEU A 330 3.75 9.35 -8.68
C LEU A 330 3.49 10.86 -8.63
N THR A 331 3.49 11.50 -9.80
CA THR A 331 3.17 12.92 -9.96
C THR A 331 1.76 13.23 -9.46
N ASP A 332 0.77 12.42 -9.85
CA ASP A 332 -0.62 12.62 -9.43
C ASP A 332 -0.79 12.32 -7.94
N ILE A 333 -0.11 11.30 -7.41
CA ILE A 333 -0.09 11.00 -5.96
C ILE A 333 0.43 12.19 -5.17
N ILE A 334 1.56 12.78 -5.60
CA ILE A 334 2.19 13.94 -4.96
C ILE A 334 1.35 15.20 -5.09
N ASN A 335 0.68 15.40 -6.24
CA ASN A 335 -0.13 16.59 -6.52
C ASN A 335 -1.56 16.50 -5.95
N GLY A 336 -1.74 15.86 -4.79
CA GLY A 336 -3.03 15.77 -4.10
C GLY A 336 -3.79 14.46 -4.34
N GLY A 337 -3.22 13.50 -5.07
CA GLY A 337 -3.82 12.19 -5.27
C GLY A 337 -3.97 11.40 -3.98
N LEU A 338 -2.97 11.44 -3.10
CA LEU A 338 -3.06 10.83 -1.78
C LEU A 338 -4.14 11.48 -0.91
N GLU A 339 -4.14 12.82 -0.84
CA GLU A 339 -5.13 13.58 -0.07
C GLU A 339 -6.56 13.26 -0.53
N GLY A 340 -6.79 13.27 -1.85
CA GLY A 340 -8.08 12.91 -2.44
C GLY A 340 -8.51 11.48 -2.08
N ALA A 341 -7.59 10.51 -2.10
CA ALA A 341 -7.89 9.12 -1.75
C ALA A 341 -8.21 8.95 -0.26
N LEU A 342 -7.48 9.64 0.64
CA LEU A 342 -7.74 9.63 2.08
C LEU A 342 -9.09 10.29 2.41
N ASN A 343 -9.41 11.40 1.75
CA ASN A 343 -10.69 12.08 1.88
C ASN A 343 -11.83 11.19 1.37
N LEU A 344 -11.65 10.53 0.23
CA LEU A 344 -12.62 9.58 -0.31
C LEU A 344 -12.83 8.38 0.62
N ALA A 345 -11.76 7.78 1.13
CA ALA A 345 -11.83 6.69 2.10
C ALA A 345 -12.56 7.11 3.37
N THR A 346 -12.40 8.36 3.79
CA THR A 346 -13.12 8.92 4.93
C THR A 346 -14.59 9.15 4.64
N ALA A 347 -14.91 9.78 3.51
CA ALA A 347 -16.26 10.18 3.15
C ALA A 347 -17.15 8.97 2.79
N GLY A 348 -16.58 7.98 2.10
CA GLY A 348 -17.29 6.78 1.67
C GLY A 348 -17.19 5.60 2.64
N GLU A 349 -16.56 5.78 3.82
CA GLU A 349 -16.24 4.69 4.76
C GLU A 349 -15.57 3.49 4.05
N LEU A 350 -14.64 3.80 3.14
CA LEU A 350 -13.97 2.80 2.31
C LEU A 350 -12.62 2.41 2.90
N GLU A 351 -12.17 1.20 2.56
CA GLU A 351 -10.77 0.83 2.76
C GLU A 351 -9.87 1.62 1.80
N LEU A 352 -8.61 1.87 2.19
CA LEU A 352 -7.65 2.64 1.39
C LEU A 352 -7.43 2.04 -0.01
N GLY A 353 -7.42 0.70 -0.12
CA GLY A 353 -7.33 0.02 -1.40
C GLY A 353 -8.53 0.29 -2.31
N GLU A 354 -9.74 0.35 -1.75
CA GLU A 354 -10.95 0.67 -2.52
C GLU A 354 -10.93 2.12 -3.01
N ALA A 355 -10.50 3.06 -2.17
CA ALA A 355 -10.34 4.45 -2.57
C ALA A 355 -9.26 4.62 -3.66
N ALA A 356 -8.17 3.86 -3.57
CA ALA A 356 -7.12 3.83 -4.59
C ALA A 356 -7.60 3.24 -5.93
N GLU A 357 -8.44 2.20 -5.91
CA GLU A 357 -9.07 1.62 -7.10
C GLU A 357 -10.00 2.63 -7.80
N ILE A 358 -10.78 3.37 -7.02
CA ILE A 358 -11.63 4.46 -7.54
C ILE A 358 -10.77 5.56 -8.15
N ALA A 359 -9.74 6.02 -7.43
CA ALA A 359 -8.81 7.04 -7.90
C ALA A 359 -8.16 6.63 -9.22
N SER A 360 -7.70 5.39 -9.31
CA SER A 360 -7.17 4.83 -10.56
C SER A 360 -8.23 4.79 -11.65
N THR A 361 -9.45 4.34 -11.36
CA THR A 361 -10.52 4.30 -12.37
C THR A 361 -10.80 5.69 -12.94
N ALA A 362 -10.93 6.71 -12.09
CA ALA A 362 -11.13 8.09 -12.52
C ALA A 362 -9.93 8.62 -13.34
N LEU A 363 -8.71 8.46 -12.81
CA LEU A 363 -7.50 9.00 -13.45
C LEU A 363 -7.06 8.23 -14.68
N ASN A 364 -7.38 6.93 -14.79
CA ASN A 364 -6.92 6.07 -15.87
C ASN A 364 -7.95 5.81 -16.95
N ALA A 365 -9.18 5.47 -16.58
CA ALA A 365 -10.24 5.24 -17.57
C ALA A 365 -10.74 6.57 -18.14
N PHE A 366 -10.85 7.61 -17.30
CA PHE A 366 -11.37 8.93 -17.69
C PHE A 366 -10.27 10.00 -17.79
N LYS A 367 -9.09 9.63 -18.32
CA LYS A 367 -7.94 10.54 -18.54
C LYS A 367 -8.31 11.83 -19.27
N ALA A 368 -9.26 11.75 -20.19
CA ALA A 368 -9.73 12.87 -21.00
C ALA A 368 -10.43 13.97 -20.16
N ASP A 369 -10.91 13.64 -18.97
CA ASP A 369 -11.61 14.57 -18.10
C ASP A 369 -10.65 15.44 -17.28
N HIS A 370 -9.35 15.12 -17.28
CA HIS A 370 -8.31 15.84 -16.51
C HIS A 370 -8.64 15.99 -15.02
N LEU A 371 -9.27 14.97 -14.44
CA LEU A 371 -9.69 14.96 -13.04
C LEU A 371 -8.49 14.84 -12.10
N SER A 372 -8.58 15.48 -10.94
CA SER A 372 -7.80 15.09 -9.77
C SER A 372 -8.52 13.97 -8.98
N VAL A 373 -7.82 13.33 -8.05
CA VAL A 373 -8.47 12.36 -7.14
C VAL A 373 -9.51 13.05 -6.24
N ALA A 374 -9.28 14.30 -5.87
CA ALA A 374 -10.25 15.09 -5.11
C ALA A 374 -11.54 15.34 -5.91
N ASP A 375 -11.44 15.59 -7.22
CA ASP A 375 -12.62 15.73 -8.08
C ASP A 375 -13.42 14.43 -8.14
N ALA A 376 -12.74 13.30 -8.31
CA ALA A 376 -13.38 11.98 -8.30
C ALA A 376 -14.11 11.72 -6.98
N ALA A 377 -13.48 12.07 -5.86
CA ALA A 377 -14.08 11.92 -4.53
C ALA A 377 -15.33 12.80 -4.35
N ASN A 378 -15.27 14.05 -4.77
CA ASN A 378 -16.37 15.00 -4.70
C ASN A 378 -17.54 14.57 -5.59
N ILE A 379 -17.26 14.11 -6.82
CA ILE A 379 -18.28 13.60 -7.74
C ILE A 379 -19.02 12.41 -7.14
N LEU A 380 -18.30 11.42 -6.62
CA LEU A 380 -18.93 10.21 -6.07
C LEU A 380 -19.66 10.47 -4.77
N SER A 381 -19.08 11.27 -3.87
CA SER A 381 -19.74 11.65 -2.63
C SER A 381 -21.01 12.46 -2.92
N GLY A 382 -20.96 13.38 -3.90
CA GLY A 382 -22.12 14.12 -4.37
C GLY A 382 -23.20 13.21 -4.98
N ALA A 383 -22.80 12.28 -5.83
CA ALA A 383 -23.71 11.32 -6.46
C ALA A 383 -24.37 10.37 -5.43
N ALA A 384 -23.60 9.88 -4.46
CA ALA A 384 -24.10 9.06 -3.36
C ALA A 384 -25.09 9.85 -2.49
N ASN A 385 -24.73 11.07 -2.07
CA ASN A 385 -25.59 11.92 -1.25
C ASN A 385 -26.89 12.34 -1.94
N ALA A 386 -26.90 12.42 -3.28
CA ALA A 386 -28.05 12.84 -4.07
C ALA A 386 -28.97 11.67 -4.49
N SER A 387 -28.67 10.42 -4.13
CA SER A 387 -29.42 9.26 -4.59
C SER A 387 -29.52 8.16 -3.54
N ALA A 388 -30.28 7.11 -3.82
CA ALA A 388 -30.43 5.95 -2.95
C ALA A 388 -29.22 4.99 -3.00
N THR A 389 -27.98 5.47 -3.09
CA THR A 389 -26.76 4.63 -3.19
C THR A 389 -25.67 5.09 -2.24
N ASP A 390 -24.56 4.36 -2.17
CA ASP A 390 -23.36 4.77 -1.46
C ASP A 390 -22.11 4.73 -2.36
N VAL A 391 -20.99 5.26 -1.87
CA VAL A 391 -19.75 5.34 -2.64
C VAL A 391 -19.21 3.95 -3.01
N ARG A 392 -19.45 2.93 -2.18
CA ARG A 392 -19.03 1.55 -2.43
C ARG A 392 -19.87 0.90 -3.52
N GLU A 393 -21.18 1.13 -3.53
CA GLU A 393 -22.07 0.71 -4.63
C GLU A 393 -21.70 1.39 -5.94
N LEU A 394 -21.39 2.70 -5.92
CA LEU A 394 -20.91 3.42 -7.10
C LEU A 394 -19.59 2.84 -7.62
N LYS A 395 -18.66 2.46 -6.74
CA LYS A 395 -17.42 1.76 -7.12
C LYS A 395 -17.71 0.50 -7.93
N TYR A 396 -18.65 -0.34 -7.47
CA TYR A 396 -19.00 -1.57 -8.20
C TYR A 396 -19.62 -1.28 -9.56
N GLY A 397 -20.48 -0.27 -9.65
CA GLY A 397 -21.03 0.19 -10.93
C GLY A 397 -19.94 0.66 -11.89
N LEU A 398 -19.03 1.50 -11.39
CA LEU A 398 -17.88 1.98 -12.14
C LEU A 398 -16.97 0.84 -12.61
N ALA A 399 -16.66 -0.13 -11.76
CA ALA A 399 -15.83 -1.27 -12.14
C ALA A 399 -16.42 -2.05 -13.33
N ALA A 400 -17.76 -2.13 -13.41
CA ALA A 400 -18.44 -2.82 -14.50
C ALA A 400 -18.59 -1.97 -15.78
N SER A 401 -18.67 -0.64 -15.68
CA SER A 401 -19.03 0.23 -16.82
C SER A 401 -17.94 1.20 -17.30
N SER A 402 -16.96 1.56 -16.47
CA SER A 402 -16.08 2.71 -16.70
C SER A 402 -15.33 2.66 -18.03
N ALA A 403 -14.76 1.51 -18.39
CA ALA A 403 -14.00 1.38 -19.64
C ALA A 403 -14.89 1.60 -20.89
N VAL A 404 -16.14 1.14 -20.85
CA VAL A 404 -17.08 1.31 -21.96
C VAL A 404 -17.66 2.73 -21.97
N ALA A 405 -17.97 3.29 -20.80
CA ALA A 405 -18.44 4.66 -20.66
C ALA A 405 -17.41 5.68 -21.17
N ALA A 406 -16.17 5.58 -20.70
CA ALA A 406 -15.07 6.43 -21.17
C ALA A 406 -14.79 6.22 -22.67
N GLY A 407 -14.80 4.97 -23.15
CA GLY A 407 -14.62 4.67 -24.56
C GLY A 407 -15.75 5.21 -25.46
N ALA A 408 -16.97 5.33 -24.93
CA ALA A 408 -18.10 5.99 -25.59
C ALA A 408 -18.03 7.53 -25.51
N GLY A 409 -17.09 8.09 -24.76
CA GLY A 409 -16.93 9.53 -24.56
C GLY A 409 -17.73 10.11 -23.39
N MET A 410 -18.29 9.28 -22.50
CA MET A 410 -18.88 9.80 -21.26
C MET A 410 -17.80 10.30 -20.31
N THR A 411 -18.10 11.39 -19.59
CA THR A 411 -17.27 11.83 -18.47
C THR A 411 -17.48 10.93 -17.24
N PHE A 412 -16.53 10.93 -16.33
CA PHE A 412 -16.62 10.28 -15.02
C PHE A 412 -17.83 10.81 -14.24
N LYS A 413 -18.07 12.13 -14.30
CA LYS A 413 -19.21 12.78 -13.65
C LYS A 413 -20.53 12.27 -14.21
N ASP A 414 -20.67 12.21 -15.53
CA ASP A 414 -21.90 11.73 -16.16
C ASP A 414 -22.09 10.25 -15.85
N THR A 415 -21.03 9.46 -15.87
CA THR A 415 -21.06 8.04 -15.53
C THR A 415 -21.54 7.83 -14.08
N ALA A 416 -20.93 8.52 -13.12
CA ALA A 416 -21.32 8.45 -11.71
C ALA A 416 -22.76 8.93 -11.48
N THR A 417 -23.17 10.03 -12.14
CA THR A 417 -24.54 10.56 -12.07
C THR A 417 -25.55 9.57 -12.63
N THR A 418 -25.21 8.88 -13.73
CA THR A 418 -26.06 7.85 -14.33
C THR A 418 -26.28 6.68 -13.37
N LEU A 419 -25.20 6.20 -12.74
CA LEU A 419 -25.27 5.12 -11.76
C LEU A 419 -26.10 5.53 -10.53
N ALA A 420 -25.98 6.77 -10.07
CA ALA A 420 -26.82 7.34 -9.02
C ALA A 420 -28.31 7.40 -9.42
N VAL A 421 -28.62 7.81 -10.65
CA VAL A 421 -30.00 7.80 -11.17
C VAL A 421 -30.55 6.37 -11.26
N PHE A 422 -29.74 5.40 -11.71
CA PHE A 422 -30.13 3.99 -11.73
C PHE A 422 -30.46 3.50 -10.32
N ALA A 423 -29.64 3.87 -9.34
CA ALA A 423 -29.84 3.48 -7.96
C ALA A 423 -31.13 4.07 -7.37
N GLN A 424 -31.46 5.31 -7.73
CA GLN A 424 -32.73 5.94 -7.36
C GLN A 424 -33.94 5.19 -7.92
N ASN A 425 -33.77 4.46 -9.03
CA ASN A 425 -34.77 3.62 -9.68
C ASN A 425 -34.64 2.12 -9.31
N GLY A 426 -33.85 1.78 -8.29
CA GLY A 426 -33.73 0.42 -7.76
C GLY A 426 -32.65 -0.46 -8.39
N LEU A 427 -31.85 0.05 -9.34
CA LEU A 427 -30.71 -0.66 -9.94
C LEU A 427 -29.41 -0.15 -9.33
N LYS A 428 -28.72 -0.96 -8.54
CA LYS A 428 -27.52 -0.52 -7.77
C LYS A 428 -26.30 -1.38 -8.05
N GLY A 429 -25.14 -0.90 -7.62
CA GLY A 429 -23.89 -1.67 -7.64
C GLY A 429 -23.51 -2.17 -9.04
N SER A 430 -23.00 -3.41 -9.09
CA SER A 430 -22.56 -4.06 -10.33
C SER A 430 -23.66 -4.22 -11.39
N ASP A 431 -24.93 -4.38 -10.95
CA ASP A 431 -26.06 -4.54 -11.87
C ASP A 431 -26.34 -3.23 -12.61
N ALA A 432 -26.24 -2.09 -11.91
CA ALA A 432 -26.33 -0.76 -12.52
C ALA A 432 -25.22 -0.56 -13.56
N GLY A 433 -23.98 -0.91 -13.21
CA GLY A 433 -22.85 -0.80 -14.12
C GLY A 433 -22.97 -1.71 -15.35
N THR A 434 -23.39 -2.96 -15.17
CA THR A 434 -23.62 -3.89 -16.28
C THR A 434 -24.75 -3.44 -17.19
N SER A 435 -25.81 -2.87 -16.61
CA SER A 435 -26.92 -2.29 -17.37
C SER A 435 -26.47 -1.08 -18.18
N LEU A 436 -25.68 -0.18 -17.58
CA LEU A 436 -25.12 0.98 -18.28
C LEU A 436 -24.21 0.55 -19.43
N LYS A 437 -23.28 -0.38 -19.16
CA LYS A 437 -22.41 -0.96 -20.20
C LYS A 437 -23.23 -1.54 -21.35
N THR A 438 -24.26 -2.34 -21.04
CA THR A 438 -25.15 -2.95 -22.04
C THR A 438 -25.88 -1.91 -22.86
N MET A 439 -26.44 -0.88 -22.20
CA MET A 439 -27.10 0.24 -22.86
C MET A 439 -26.14 0.89 -23.87
N LEU A 440 -24.95 1.32 -23.42
CA LEU A 440 -23.97 2.00 -24.27
C LEU A 440 -23.55 1.15 -25.48
N MET A 441 -23.36 -0.17 -25.30
CA MET A 441 -23.04 -1.06 -26.41
C MET A 441 -24.18 -1.24 -27.41
N ARG A 442 -25.45 -1.09 -26.97
CA ARG A 442 -26.64 -1.21 -27.82
C ARG A 442 -27.05 0.09 -28.52
N LEU A 443 -26.52 1.24 -28.10
CA LEU A 443 -26.79 2.53 -28.76
C LEU A 443 -26.20 2.60 -30.18
N ASN A 444 -25.23 1.73 -30.50
CA ASN A 444 -24.70 1.56 -31.84
C ASN A 444 -25.24 0.25 -32.46
N PRO A 445 -25.97 0.29 -33.60
CA PRO A 445 -26.58 -0.91 -34.17
C PRO A 445 -25.52 -1.86 -34.75
N THR A 446 -25.37 -3.03 -34.14
CA THR A 446 -24.40 -4.05 -34.57
C THR A 446 -25.03 -5.18 -35.40
N THR A 447 -26.37 -5.23 -35.49
CA THR A 447 -27.11 -6.21 -36.30
C THR A 447 -27.99 -5.52 -37.35
N LYS A 448 -28.35 -6.26 -38.39
CA LYS A 448 -29.22 -5.75 -39.45
C LYS A 448 -30.60 -5.40 -38.93
N GLU A 449 -31.12 -6.20 -38.01
CA GLU A 449 -32.42 -6.01 -37.37
C GLU A 449 -32.42 -4.74 -36.51
N ALA A 450 -31.40 -4.54 -35.66
CA ALA A 450 -31.25 -3.34 -34.84
C ALA A 450 -31.10 -2.07 -35.70
N TYR A 451 -30.33 -2.17 -36.79
CA TYR A 451 -30.20 -1.09 -37.76
C TYR A 451 -31.55 -0.70 -38.38
N ASN A 452 -32.31 -1.68 -38.87
CA ASN A 452 -33.60 -1.40 -39.50
C ASN A 452 -34.58 -0.76 -38.51
N GLN A 453 -34.65 -1.28 -37.28
CA GLN A 453 -35.50 -0.70 -36.24
C GLN A 453 -35.09 0.73 -35.89
N MET A 454 -33.79 0.98 -35.68
CA MET A 454 -33.28 2.33 -35.42
C MET A 454 -33.54 3.25 -36.61
N LYS A 455 -33.46 2.76 -37.85
CA LYS A 455 -33.79 3.54 -39.06
C LYS A 455 -35.27 3.90 -39.11
N ASP A 456 -36.16 2.94 -38.83
CA ASP A 456 -37.61 3.14 -38.82
C ASP A 456 -38.03 4.13 -37.73
N LEU A 457 -37.32 4.11 -36.59
CA LEU A 457 -37.47 5.09 -35.50
C LEU A 457 -36.77 6.43 -35.79
N GLY A 458 -36.08 6.57 -36.93
CA GLY A 458 -35.35 7.79 -37.28
C GLY A 458 -34.16 8.10 -36.36
N LEU A 459 -33.56 7.07 -35.75
CA LEU A 459 -32.43 7.16 -34.81
C LEU A 459 -31.05 7.00 -35.49
N ILE A 460 -31.00 6.71 -36.78
CA ILE A 460 -29.73 6.63 -37.53
C ILE A 460 -29.27 8.03 -37.97
N THR A 461 -27.97 8.28 -37.86
CA THR A 461 -27.26 9.46 -38.36
C THR A 461 -25.94 9.05 -39.02
N TYR A 462 -25.12 10.02 -39.42
CA TYR A 462 -23.82 9.77 -40.03
C TYR A 462 -22.68 10.47 -39.27
N ASN A 463 -21.56 9.77 -39.05
CA ASN A 463 -20.32 10.35 -38.57
C ASN A 463 -19.43 10.71 -39.77
N ALA A 464 -19.50 11.97 -40.18
CA ALA A 464 -18.74 12.48 -41.32
C ALA A 464 -17.22 12.33 -41.13
N GLN A 465 -16.70 12.50 -39.91
CA GLN A 465 -15.27 12.40 -39.66
C GLN A 465 -14.75 10.97 -39.90
N ALA A 466 -15.45 9.98 -39.34
CA ALA A 466 -15.08 8.57 -39.48
C ALA A 466 -15.16 8.10 -40.95
N GLY A 467 -16.22 8.50 -41.67
CA GLY A 467 -16.35 8.19 -43.09
C GLY A 467 -15.26 8.84 -43.95
N PHE A 468 -14.90 10.09 -43.66
CA PHE A 468 -13.80 10.78 -44.35
C PHE A 468 -12.46 10.07 -44.12
N ASP A 469 -12.14 9.75 -42.86
CA ASP A 469 -10.87 9.10 -42.50
C ASP A 469 -10.75 7.69 -43.10
N PHE A 470 -11.85 6.92 -43.11
CA PHE A 470 -11.91 5.62 -43.79
C PHE A 470 -11.62 5.73 -45.28
N LEU A 471 -12.26 6.67 -45.98
CA LEU A 471 -12.08 6.83 -47.42
C LEU A 471 -10.65 7.25 -47.76
N VAL A 472 -10.09 8.23 -47.04
CA VAL A 472 -8.71 8.69 -47.25
C VAL A 472 -7.71 7.56 -47.01
N LYS A 473 -7.89 6.76 -45.95
CA LYS A 473 -7.07 5.57 -45.67
C LYS A 473 -7.13 4.53 -46.80
N ASN A 474 -8.27 4.44 -47.49
CA ASN A 474 -8.48 3.57 -48.63
C ASN A 474 -8.20 4.23 -50.00
N GLY A 475 -7.53 5.40 -49.99
CA GLY A 475 -7.08 6.08 -51.21
C GLY A 475 -8.17 6.83 -51.98
N VAL A 476 -9.29 7.13 -51.33
CA VAL A 476 -10.39 7.95 -51.89
C VAL A 476 -10.46 9.26 -51.12
N THR A 477 -10.34 10.39 -51.82
CA THR A 477 -10.49 11.71 -51.21
C THR A 477 -11.90 12.24 -51.47
N PRO A 478 -12.75 12.39 -50.44
CA PRO A 478 -14.07 13.02 -50.59
C PRO A 478 -13.94 14.48 -51.03
N ALA A 479 -14.95 15.00 -51.74
CA ALA A 479 -14.94 16.38 -52.23
C ALA A 479 -14.98 17.43 -51.11
N SER A 480 -15.63 17.11 -50.00
CA SER A 480 -15.60 17.89 -48.76
C SER A 480 -15.83 16.96 -47.55
N ARG A 481 -15.88 17.54 -46.35
CA ARG A 481 -16.26 16.82 -45.11
C ARG A 481 -17.78 16.76 -44.88
N SER A 482 -18.60 17.14 -45.86
CA SER A 482 -20.06 17.03 -45.76
C SER A 482 -20.49 15.56 -45.85
N VAL A 483 -21.54 15.18 -45.11
CA VAL A 483 -22.08 13.80 -45.11
C VAL A 483 -22.43 13.35 -46.54
N GLY A 484 -23.05 14.23 -47.34
CA GLY A 484 -23.44 13.89 -48.72
C GLY A 484 -22.25 13.64 -49.65
N ASP A 485 -21.17 14.40 -49.50
CA ASP A 485 -19.96 14.19 -50.32
C ASP A 485 -19.22 12.91 -49.91
N ILE A 486 -19.23 12.58 -48.61
CA ILE A 486 -18.64 11.34 -48.08
C ILE A 486 -19.48 10.13 -48.50
N GLU A 487 -20.81 10.23 -48.46
CA GLU A 487 -21.72 9.19 -48.93
C GLU A 487 -21.48 8.90 -50.41
N THR A 488 -21.45 9.95 -51.24
CA THR A 488 -21.17 9.83 -52.68
C THR A 488 -19.81 9.17 -52.95
N ALA A 489 -18.78 9.55 -52.19
CA ALA A 489 -17.45 8.96 -52.32
C ALA A 489 -17.41 7.49 -51.87
N LEU A 490 -18.15 7.13 -50.82
CA LEU A 490 -18.30 5.75 -50.35
C LEU A 490 -19.08 4.89 -51.33
N GLU A 491 -20.14 5.41 -51.94
CA GLU A 491 -20.87 4.73 -53.02
C GLU A 491 -19.94 4.45 -54.23
N GLY A 492 -19.12 5.43 -54.61
CA GLY A 492 -18.13 5.26 -55.68
C GLY A 492 -17.09 4.18 -55.34
N TYR A 493 -16.61 4.16 -54.09
CA TYR A 493 -15.71 3.12 -53.60
C TYR A 493 -16.35 1.73 -53.62
N VAL A 494 -17.60 1.61 -53.19
CA VAL A 494 -18.37 0.36 -53.22
C VAL A 494 -18.58 -0.14 -54.64
N MET A 495 -19.02 0.71 -55.57
CA MET A 495 -19.24 0.31 -56.96
C MET A 495 -17.94 -0.17 -57.63
N LYS A 496 -16.80 0.46 -57.32
CA LYS A 496 -15.49 0.03 -57.79
C LYS A 496 -15.08 -1.32 -57.19
N THR A 497 -15.31 -1.52 -55.90
CA THR A 497 -14.98 -2.77 -55.18
C THR A 497 -15.81 -3.95 -55.67
N GLU A 498 -17.09 -3.73 -55.95
CA GLU A 498 -18.01 -4.75 -56.46
C GLU A 498 -17.95 -4.94 -57.99
N GLY A 499 -17.21 -4.09 -58.71
CA GLY A 499 -17.14 -4.10 -60.18
C GLY A 499 -18.50 -3.79 -60.85
N ALA A 500 -19.37 -3.05 -60.17
CA ALA A 500 -20.72 -2.78 -60.62
C ALA A 500 -20.80 -1.52 -61.50
N LYS A 501 -21.50 -1.61 -62.64
CA LYS A 501 -21.77 -0.45 -63.53
C LYS A 501 -23.01 0.37 -63.11
N LYS A 502 -23.87 -0.22 -62.28
CA LYS A 502 -25.08 0.39 -61.71
C LYS A 502 -25.28 -0.15 -60.30
N TRP A 503 -25.82 0.68 -59.42
CA TRP A 503 -26.17 0.29 -58.06
C TRP A 503 -27.12 -0.92 -58.03
N ASN A 504 -26.86 -1.89 -57.18
CA ASN A 504 -27.65 -3.10 -57.03
C ASN A 504 -27.63 -3.60 -55.57
N LYS A 505 -28.36 -4.69 -55.28
CA LYS A 505 -28.49 -5.26 -53.94
C LYS A 505 -27.15 -5.68 -53.29
N LYS A 506 -26.16 -6.06 -54.10
CA LYS A 506 -24.82 -6.39 -53.62
C LYS A 506 -24.08 -5.12 -53.19
N CYS A 507 -24.13 -4.06 -54.01
CA CYS A 507 -23.61 -2.75 -53.63
C CYS A 507 -24.27 -2.21 -52.36
N GLU A 508 -25.59 -2.36 -52.20
CA GLU A 508 -26.30 -1.91 -50.99
C GLU A 508 -25.88 -2.71 -49.75
N THR A 509 -25.58 -4.01 -49.91
CA THR A 509 -25.08 -4.84 -48.82
C THR A 509 -23.66 -4.41 -48.42
N THR A 510 -22.76 -4.30 -49.40
CA THR A 510 -21.37 -3.87 -49.18
C THR A 510 -21.28 -2.45 -48.63
N PHE A 511 -22.11 -1.53 -49.13
CA PHE A 511 -22.19 -0.16 -48.60
C PHE A 511 -22.61 -0.17 -47.14
N ARG A 512 -23.64 -0.94 -46.76
CA ARG A 512 -24.06 -1.04 -45.35
C ARG A 512 -22.95 -1.59 -44.47
N GLU A 513 -22.26 -2.65 -44.92
CA GLU A 513 -21.15 -3.26 -44.18
C GLU A 513 -19.97 -2.29 -44.03
N LEU A 514 -19.61 -1.57 -45.09
CA LEU A 514 -18.56 -0.57 -45.06
C LEU A 514 -18.95 0.67 -44.25
N ALA A 515 -20.16 1.18 -44.38
CA ALA A 515 -20.65 2.32 -43.61
C ALA A 515 -20.70 1.99 -42.10
N THR A 516 -21.06 0.76 -41.74
CA THR A 516 -21.04 0.30 -40.34
C THR A 516 -19.60 0.10 -39.83
N SER A 517 -18.74 -0.60 -40.59
CA SER A 517 -17.36 -0.91 -40.19
C SER A 517 -16.42 0.30 -40.21
N SER A 518 -16.72 1.31 -41.04
CA SER A 518 -16.03 2.61 -41.04
C SER A 518 -16.54 3.57 -39.97
N ALA A 519 -17.57 3.17 -39.21
CA ALA A 519 -18.32 4.05 -38.31
C ALA A 519 -18.94 5.29 -39.00
N PHE A 520 -18.97 5.34 -40.34
CA PHE A 520 -19.66 6.39 -41.09
C PHE A 520 -21.16 6.40 -40.79
N LEU A 521 -21.76 5.22 -40.66
CA LEU A 521 -23.11 5.08 -40.16
C LEU A 521 -23.06 5.11 -38.63
N SER A 522 -23.82 6.02 -38.03
CA SER A 522 -23.84 6.26 -36.59
C SER A 522 -25.27 6.34 -36.07
N SER A 523 -25.42 6.47 -34.76
CA SER A 523 -26.69 6.73 -34.10
C SER A 523 -26.80 8.20 -33.71
N LYS A 524 -28.03 8.75 -33.71
CA LYS A 524 -28.34 10.10 -33.22
C LYS A 524 -27.92 10.33 -31.77
N PHE A 525 -27.56 9.28 -31.05
CA PHE A 525 -27.01 9.35 -29.71
C PHE A 525 -25.55 9.78 -29.66
N TYR A 526 -24.89 9.94 -30.81
CA TYR A 526 -23.53 10.44 -30.91
C TYR A 526 -23.49 11.79 -31.63
N ASP A 527 -22.49 12.61 -31.31
CA ASP A 527 -22.19 13.84 -32.04
C ASP A 527 -21.41 13.56 -33.35
N GLN A 528 -21.02 14.61 -34.06
CA GLN A 528 -20.30 14.49 -35.34
C GLN A 528 -18.84 14.02 -35.16
N GLN A 529 -18.33 14.08 -33.94
CA GLN A 529 -17.01 13.63 -33.53
C GLN A 529 -17.03 12.17 -33.05
N GLY A 530 -18.21 11.60 -32.84
CA GLY A 530 -18.41 10.23 -32.37
C GLY A 530 -18.46 10.10 -30.85
N HIS A 531 -18.58 11.20 -30.11
CA HIS A 531 -18.82 11.17 -28.67
C HIS A 531 -20.30 10.99 -28.38
N ILE A 532 -20.63 10.21 -27.37
CA ILE A 532 -22.01 10.05 -26.92
C ILE A 532 -22.56 11.40 -26.43
N GLN A 533 -23.78 11.71 -26.81
CA GLN A 533 -24.50 12.88 -26.33
C GLN A 533 -24.90 12.71 -24.86
N SER A 534 -25.28 13.81 -24.20
CA SER A 534 -25.78 13.76 -22.83
C SER A 534 -26.98 12.82 -22.74
N LEU A 535 -27.14 12.14 -21.59
CA LEU A 535 -28.28 11.26 -21.36
C LEU A 535 -29.62 11.99 -21.46
N GLU A 536 -29.66 13.28 -21.13
CA GLU A 536 -30.83 14.13 -21.34
C GLU A 536 -31.21 14.21 -22.82
N ASN A 537 -30.24 14.47 -23.71
CA ASN A 537 -30.47 14.52 -25.15
C ASN A 537 -30.86 13.14 -25.71
N ILE A 538 -30.22 12.08 -25.24
CA ILE A 538 -30.55 10.70 -25.63
C ILE A 538 -31.98 10.36 -25.21
N SER A 539 -32.34 10.66 -23.96
CA SER A 539 -33.69 10.44 -23.42
C SER A 539 -34.73 11.23 -24.21
N GLY A 540 -34.48 12.51 -24.48
CA GLY A 540 -35.38 13.34 -25.30
C GLY A 540 -35.53 12.81 -26.73
N THR A 541 -34.44 12.38 -27.35
CA THR A 541 -34.44 11.79 -28.70
C THR A 541 -35.26 10.49 -28.73
N LEU A 542 -35.07 9.62 -27.74
CA LEU A 542 -35.85 8.38 -27.60
C LEU A 542 -37.32 8.67 -27.35
N HIS A 543 -37.64 9.62 -26.47
CA HIS A 543 -39.02 9.99 -26.16
C HIS A 543 -39.76 10.49 -27.41
N GLU A 544 -39.14 11.37 -28.19
CA GLU A 544 -39.72 11.88 -29.43
C GLU A 544 -39.85 10.78 -30.50
N SER A 545 -38.82 9.94 -30.65
CA SER A 545 -38.80 8.87 -31.66
C SER A 545 -39.75 7.72 -31.34
N MET A 546 -40.12 7.54 -30.06
CA MET A 546 -40.98 6.47 -29.57
C MET A 546 -42.37 6.95 -29.10
N LYS A 547 -42.73 8.22 -29.37
CA LYS A 547 -43.96 8.84 -28.85
C LYS A 547 -45.24 8.15 -29.31
N ASP A 548 -45.24 7.62 -30.53
CA ASP A 548 -46.40 6.98 -31.16
C ASP A 548 -46.46 5.45 -30.95
N LEU A 549 -45.50 4.89 -30.18
CA LEU A 549 -45.46 3.46 -29.88
C LEU A 549 -46.31 3.12 -28.64
N THR A 550 -47.01 1.99 -28.70
CA THR A 550 -47.63 1.36 -27.51
C THR A 550 -46.56 0.81 -26.56
N ASP A 551 -46.91 0.57 -25.30
CA ASP A 551 -45.96 0.01 -24.32
C ASP A 551 -45.43 -1.38 -24.73
N GLN A 552 -46.27 -2.20 -25.38
CA GLN A 552 -45.83 -3.48 -25.94
C GLN A 552 -44.81 -3.28 -27.07
N GLN A 553 -45.04 -2.32 -27.97
CA GLN A 553 -44.09 -2.01 -29.05
C GLN A 553 -42.81 -1.40 -28.50
N ARG A 554 -42.89 -0.56 -27.46
CA ARG A 554 -41.70 -0.03 -26.77
C ARG A 554 -40.87 -1.14 -26.14
N SER A 555 -41.51 -2.10 -25.48
CA SER A 555 -40.82 -3.26 -24.90
C SER A 555 -40.18 -4.19 -25.94
N MET A 556 -40.66 -4.20 -27.18
CA MET A 556 -40.09 -4.99 -28.28
C MET A 556 -38.93 -4.27 -29.00
N ALA A 557 -38.80 -2.96 -28.81
CA ALA A 557 -37.76 -2.12 -29.42
C ALA A 557 -36.53 -1.92 -28.51
N LEU A 558 -36.65 -2.22 -27.21
CA LEU A 558 -35.58 -2.21 -26.19
C LEU A 558 -34.93 -3.60 -26.06
#